data_AF-A0A1L9B7N4-F1
#
_entry.id   AF-A0A1L9B7N4-F1
#
_cell.length_a   1.000
_cell.length_b   1.000
_cell.length_c   1.000
_cell.angle_alpha   90.00
_cell.angle_beta   90.00
_cell.angle_gamma   90.00
#
_symmetry.space_group_name_H-M   'P 1'
#
loop_
_entity.id
_entity.type
_entity.pdbx_description
1 polymer ?
#
loop_
_entity_poly.entity_id
_entity_poly.type
_entity_poly.pdbx_seq_one_letter_code
_entity_poly.pdbx_strand_id
1 'polypeptide(L)'
;MLASVHLPEAEDQPMTELTVIDCAQPPPPNGEGTQLVSLSAELSLLEDALTAAANIAELLAMKSLPTDEAAAQAPIAINGVLVLVTARMTHLRRVLSCEADPRELLAAHNSVPENELGDPDVRLRPWTAGQRATHLTRLLAKAEAEARREGPTPPGP
;
A
#
# COMPACT_ATOMS: atom_id res chain seq x y z
N MET A 1 -22.35 57.87 -15.04
CA MET A 1 -22.61 56.42 -14.99
C MET A 1 -21.39 55.70 -15.54
N LEU A 2 -20.51 55.21 -14.67
CA LEU A 2 -19.46 54.25 -14.99
C LEU A 2 -19.64 53.11 -13.99
N ALA A 3 -20.00 51.93 -14.48
CA ALA A 3 -20.20 50.75 -13.65
C ALA A 3 -18.83 50.10 -13.39
N SER A 4 -18.44 50.05 -12.12
CA SER A 4 -17.28 49.29 -11.66
C SER A 4 -17.53 47.80 -11.84
N VAL A 5 -16.69 47.15 -12.64
CA VAL A 5 -16.63 45.68 -12.73
C VAL A 5 -15.87 45.19 -11.50
N HIS A 6 -16.58 44.56 -10.58
CA HIS A 6 -16.01 43.85 -9.44
C HIS A 6 -15.60 42.45 -9.93
N LEU A 7 -14.30 42.22 -10.10
CA LEU A 7 -13.74 40.88 -10.27
C LEU A 7 -13.81 40.17 -8.90
N PRO A 8 -14.35 38.95 -8.81
CA PRO A 8 -14.28 38.20 -7.56
C PRO A 8 -12.82 37.86 -7.26
N GLU A 9 -12.40 38.16 -6.03
CA GLU A 9 -11.12 37.77 -5.47
C GLU A 9 -10.94 36.26 -5.65
N ALA A 10 -9.79 35.86 -6.18
CA ALA A 10 -9.37 34.48 -6.19
C ALA A 10 -9.25 34.05 -4.73
N GLU A 11 -10.23 33.28 -4.25
CA GLU A 11 -10.16 32.61 -2.97
C GLU A 11 -8.91 31.73 -2.97
N ASP A 12 -7.96 32.14 -2.13
CA ASP A 12 -6.76 31.41 -1.76
C ASP A 12 -7.24 30.14 -1.03
N GLN A 13 -7.54 29.09 -1.79
CA GLN A 13 -7.84 27.78 -1.22
C GLN A 13 -6.56 27.25 -0.55
N PRO A 14 -6.56 26.96 0.76
CA PRO A 14 -5.43 26.28 1.36
C PRO A 14 -5.37 24.84 0.81
N MET A 15 -4.56 24.65 -0.23
CA MET A 15 -4.18 23.36 -0.78
C MET A 15 -3.24 22.64 0.20
N THR A 16 -3.80 21.98 1.21
CA THR A 16 -3.12 20.94 2.00
C THR A 16 -4.16 20.06 2.66
N GLU A 17 -5.00 19.40 1.84
CA GLU A 17 -5.96 18.44 2.35
C GLU A 17 -5.28 17.08 2.51
N LEU A 18 -4.91 16.74 3.75
CA LEU A 18 -4.36 15.44 4.13
C LEU A 18 -5.44 14.37 3.88
N THR A 19 -5.36 13.64 2.76
CA THR A 19 -6.29 12.55 2.48
C THR A 19 -5.85 11.32 3.23
N VAL A 20 -6.32 11.19 4.47
CA VAL A 20 -6.19 9.96 5.26
C VAL A 20 -7.34 9.04 4.86
N ILE A 21 -7.02 7.91 4.25
CA ILE A 21 -8.01 6.85 4.04
C ILE A 21 -8.17 6.13 5.38
N ASP A 22 -9.19 6.52 6.12
CA ASP A 22 -9.59 5.82 7.34
C ASP A 22 -10.60 4.73 6.97
N CYS A 23 -10.23 3.47 7.20
CA CYS A 23 -11.16 2.35 7.13
C CYS A 23 -12.12 2.42 8.33
N ALA A 24 -13.03 3.40 8.31
CA ALA A 24 -14.15 3.62 9.22
C ALA A 24 -13.81 3.72 10.72
N GLN A 25 -13.39 4.91 11.18
CA GLN A 25 -13.89 5.66 12.35
C GLN A 25 -13.06 6.95 12.54
N PRO A 26 -13.54 7.98 13.27
CA PRO A 26 -12.72 9.16 13.57
C PRO A 26 -11.49 8.78 14.42
N PRO A 27 -10.38 9.55 14.30
CA PRO A 27 -9.13 9.25 14.99
C PRO A 27 -9.31 9.20 16.51
N PRO A 28 -8.61 8.31 17.23
CA PRO A 28 -8.61 8.31 18.68
C PRO A 28 -8.05 9.64 19.23
N PRO A 29 -8.53 10.13 20.39
CA PRO A 29 -8.22 11.47 20.90
C PRO A 29 -6.77 11.69 21.35
N ASN A 30 -5.94 10.65 21.34
CA ASN A 30 -4.56 10.72 21.83
C ASN A 30 -3.59 10.44 20.67
N GLY A 31 -3.02 11.51 20.12
CA GLY A 31 -1.95 11.48 19.11
C GLY A 31 -0.63 10.96 19.68
N GLU A 32 -0.59 9.70 20.11
CA GLU A 32 0.68 9.00 20.26
C GLU A 32 1.28 8.82 18.87
N GLY A 33 2.56 9.15 18.71
CA GLY A 33 3.32 9.21 17.44
C GLY A 33 3.20 7.94 16.59
N THR A 34 2.07 7.82 15.90
CA THR A 34 1.71 6.64 15.14
C THR A 34 2.41 6.75 13.80
N GLN A 35 3.16 5.71 13.44
CA GLN A 35 3.74 5.62 12.11
C GLN A 35 2.60 5.39 11.11
N LEU A 36 2.49 6.29 10.15
CA LEU A 36 1.61 6.16 9.00
C LEU A 36 2.39 5.54 7.85
N VAL A 37 1.67 4.88 6.95
CA VAL A 37 2.26 4.43 5.68
C VAL A 37 2.04 5.51 4.63
N SER A 38 3.13 6.01 4.07
CA SER A 38 3.11 6.88 2.88
C SER A 38 2.84 6.05 1.64
N LEU A 39 1.71 6.31 0.97
CA LEU A 39 1.35 5.60 -0.26
C LEU A 39 2.28 6.01 -1.41
N SER A 40 2.63 7.29 -1.51
CA SER A 40 3.58 7.75 -2.53
C SER A 40 4.93 7.06 -2.38
N ALA A 41 5.52 7.01 -1.18
CA ALA A 41 6.80 6.34 -0.96
C ALA A 41 6.74 4.82 -1.24
N GLU A 42 5.60 4.19 -0.93
CA GLU A 42 5.37 2.78 -1.29
C GLU A 42 5.35 2.58 -2.81
N LEU A 43 4.61 3.41 -3.55
CA LEU A 43 4.54 3.33 -5.01
C LEU A 43 5.87 3.65 -5.68
N SER A 44 6.62 4.64 -5.18
CA SER A 44 7.96 4.97 -5.68
C SER A 44 8.92 3.80 -5.54
N LEU A 45 8.92 3.08 -4.40
CA LEU A 45 9.77 1.89 -4.26
C LEU A 45 9.41 0.80 -5.29
N LEU A 46 8.12 0.60 -5.56
CA LEU A 46 7.67 -0.39 -6.55
C LEU A 46 8.08 0.00 -7.97
N GLU A 47 8.01 1.29 -8.30
CA GLU A 47 8.49 1.84 -9.56
C GLU A 47 10.00 1.64 -9.73
N ASP A 48 10.79 1.96 -8.69
CA ASP A 48 12.24 1.77 -8.69
C ASP A 48 12.61 0.29 -8.89
N ALA A 49 11.90 -0.62 -8.21
CA ALA A 49 12.13 -2.06 -8.34
C ALA A 49 11.84 -2.55 -9.77
N LEU A 50 10.71 -2.13 -10.35
CA LEU A 50 10.36 -2.49 -11.73
C LEU A 50 11.34 -1.89 -12.75
N THR A 51 11.77 -0.65 -12.54
CA THR A 51 12.79 0.02 -13.37
C THR A 51 14.12 -0.73 -13.30
N ALA A 52 14.56 -1.16 -12.12
CA ALA A 52 15.76 -1.96 -11.97
C ALA A 52 15.66 -3.31 -12.71
N ALA A 53 14.52 -4.00 -12.62
CA ALA A 53 14.29 -5.25 -13.34
C ALA A 53 14.31 -5.04 -14.88
N ALA A 54 13.69 -3.96 -15.36
CA ALA A 54 13.70 -3.60 -16.77
C ALA A 54 15.12 -3.31 -17.28
N ASN A 55 15.92 -2.56 -16.51
CA ASN A 55 17.31 -2.26 -16.85
C ASN A 55 18.16 -3.54 -16.94
N ILE A 56 17.98 -4.49 -16.01
CA ILE A 56 18.68 -5.79 -16.08
C ILE A 56 18.25 -6.57 -17.33
N ALA A 57 16.96 -6.57 -17.65
CA ALA A 57 16.44 -7.24 -18.84
C ALA A 57 17.01 -6.63 -20.14
N GLU A 58 17.13 -5.31 -20.19
CA GLU A 58 17.72 -4.60 -21.33
C GLU A 58 19.21 -4.94 -21.48
N LEU A 59 19.98 -4.89 -20.40
CA LEU A 59 21.40 -5.28 -20.41
C LEU A 59 21.60 -6.73 -20.84
N LEU A 60 20.71 -7.64 -20.42
CA LEU A 60 20.74 -9.04 -20.85
C LEU A 60 20.44 -9.16 -22.36
N ALA A 61 19.42 -8.46 -22.86
CA ALA A 61 19.06 -8.45 -24.28
C ALA A 61 20.19 -7.89 -25.16
N MET A 62 20.88 -6.87 -24.68
CA MET A 62 22.04 -6.26 -25.34
C MET A 62 23.34 -7.05 -25.13
N LYS A 63 23.32 -8.20 -24.44
CA LYS A 63 24.51 -8.97 -24.05
C LYS A 63 25.60 -8.09 -23.42
N SER A 64 25.17 -7.10 -22.65
CA SER A 64 26.00 -6.03 -22.08
C SER A 64 26.17 -6.19 -20.56
N LEU A 65 25.81 -7.34 -20.02
CA LEU A 65 26.11 -7.67 -18.63
C LEU A 65 27.61 -7.93 -18.45
N PRO A 66 28.19 -7.56 -17.29
CA PRO A 66 29.64 -7.51 -17.11
C PRO A 66 30.32 -8.89 -17.07
N THR A 67 29.58 -9.95 -16.75
CA THR A 67 30.11 -11.32 -16.65
C THR A 67 29.08 -12.34 -17.16
N ASP A 68 29.56 -13.50 -17.61
CA ASP A 68 28.70 -14.62 -18.01
C ASP A 68 27.86 -15.15 -16.83
N GLU A 69 28.42 -15.09 -15.61
CA GLU A 69 27.68 -15.42 -14.39
C GLU A 69 26.52 -14.45 -14.16
N ALA A 70 26.74 -13.13 -14.33
CA ALA A 70 25.66 -12.14 -14.23
C ALA A 70 24.59 -12.38 -15.29
N ALA A 71 24.98 -12.74 -16.52
CA ALA A 71 24.03 -13.10 -17.58
C ALA A 71 23.20 -14.34 -17.23
N ALA A 72 23.83 -15.36 -16.63
CA ALA A 72 23.13 -16.56 -16.18
C ALA A 72 22.17 -16.30 -15.01
N GLN A 73 22.51 -15.38 -14.11
CA GLN A 73 21.70 -15.04 -12.92
C GLN A 73 20.61 -13.99 -13.20
N ALA A 74 20.75 -13.19 -14.25
CA ALA A 74 19.81 -12.10 -14.56
C ALA A 74 18.33 -12.54 -14.61
N PRO A 75 17.95 -13.67 -15.26
CA PRO A 75 16.54 -14.11 -15.25
C PRO A 75 16.01 -14.43 -13.86
N ILE A 76 16.85 -14.99 -12.99
CA ILE A 76 16.48 -15.33 -11.60
C ILE A 76 16.27 -14.05 -10.80
N ALA A 77 17.18 -13.08 -10.93
CA ALA A 77 17.08 -11.78 -10.26
C ALA A 77 15.82 -11.02 -10.70
N ILE A 78 15.56 -10.93 -12.01
CA ILE A 78 14.35 -10.29 -12.56
C ILE A 78 13.10 -10.97 -11.99
N ASN A 79 13.03 -12.30 -12.04
CA ASN A 79 11.88 -13.02 -11.51
C ASN A 79 11.69 -12.78 -10.01
N GLY A 80 12.77 -12.77 -9.23
CA GLY A 80 12.73 -12.46 -7.80
C GLY A 80 12.11 -11.09 -7.52
N VAL A 81 12.52 -10.06 -8.27
CA VAL A 81 11.92 -8.71 -8.17
C VAL A 81 10.44 -8.74 -8.52
N LEU A 82 10.04 -9.38 -9.62
CA LEU A 82 8.64 -9.44 -10.04
C LEU A 82 7.74 -10.15 -9.02
N VAL A 83 8.23 -11.22 -8.40
CA VAL A 83 7.51 -11.92 -7.32
C VAL A 83 7.34 -11.00 -6.11
N LEU A 84 8.38 -10.30 -5.69
CA LEU A 84 8.32 -9.38 -4.55
C LEU A 84 7.36 -8.21 -4.81
N VAL A 85 7.44 -7.60 -6.00
CA VAL A 85 6.52 -6.53 -6.42
C VAL A 85 5.08 -7.03 -6.43
N THR A 86 4.82 -8.22 -6.98
CA THR A 86 3.48 -8.82 -7.04
C THR A 86 2.91 -9.07 -5.64
N ALA A 87 3.72 -9.64 -4.74
CA ALA A 87 3.33 -9.88 -3.35
C ALA A 87 3.01 -8.56 -2.65
N ARG A 88 3.85 -7.54 -2.84
CA ARG A 88 3.68 -6.23 -2.23
C ARG A 88 2.46 -5.49 -2.76
N MET A 89 2.20 -5.50 -4.07
CA MET A 89 0.97 -5.00 -4.69
C MET A 89 -0.27 -5.71 -4.17
N THR A 90 -0.19 -7.01 -3.89
CA THR A 90 -1.29 -7.78 -3.29
C THR A 90 -1.60 -7.29 -1.88
N HIS A 91 -0.58 -7.05 -1.05
CA HIS A 91 -0.76 -6.47 0.27
C HIS A 91 -1.36 -5.06 0.19
N LEU A 92 -0.85 -4.23 -0.73
CA LEU A 92 -1.37 -2.88 -0.94
C LEU A 92 -2.85 -2.90 -1.32
N ARG A 93 -3.25 -3.74 -2.30
CA ARG A 93 -4.65 -3.91 -2.69
C ARG A 93 -5.52 -4.31 -1.49
N ARG A 94 -5.09 -5.29 -0.69
CA ARG A 94 -5.84 -5.73 0.49
C ARG A 94 -6.02 -4.60 1.49
N VAL A 95 -5.00 -3.81 1.74
CA VAL A 95 -5.09 -2.65 2.65
C VAL A 95 -6.06 -1.60 2.10
N LEU A 96 -5.95 -1.24 0.81
CA LEU A 96 -6.86 -0.27 0.17
C LEU A 96 -8.31 -0.77 0.11
N SER A 97 -8.53 -2.08 0.06
CA SER A 97 -9.86 -2.71 0.17
C SER A 97 -10.33 -2.91 1.61
N CYS A 98 -9.59 -2.43 2.62
CA CYS A 98 -9.85 -2.68 4.05
C CYS A 98 -9.93 -4.17 4.43
N GLU A 99 -9.24 -5.05 3.68
CA GLU A 99 -9.08 -6.49 3.92
C GLU A 99 -7.84 -6.84 4.75
N ALA A 100 -6.99 -5.85 5.05
CA ALA A 100 -5.76 -5.98 5.83
C ALA A 100 -5.44 -4.67 6.59
N ASP A 101 -4.75 -4.77 7.73
CA ASP A 101 -4.30 -3.62 8.52
C ASP A 101 -3.14 -2.92 7.78
N PRO A 102 -3.16 -1.58 7.58
CA PRO A 102 -2.03 -0.85 7.04
C PRO A 102 -0.69 -1.11 7.75
N ARG A 103 -0.70 -1.57 9.01
CA ARG A 103 0.53 -2.02 9.71
C ARG A 103 1.28 -3.11 8.94
N GLU A 104 0.61 -3.92 8.14
CA GLU A 104 1.23 -4.97 7.32
C GLU A 104 2.10 -4.39 6.18
N LEU A 105 1.92 -3.12 5.83
CA LEU A 105 2.73 -2.42 4.84
C LEU A 105 3.87 -1.61 5.46
N LEU A 106 3.90 -1.39 6.78
CA LEU A 106 4.94 -0.58 7.40
C LEU A 106 6.34 -1.15 7.11
N ALA A 107 7.20 -0.28 6.60
CA ALA A 107 8.58 -0.57 6.26
C ALA A 107 9.41 0.71 6.39
N ALA A 108 10.73 0.57 6.41
CA ALA A 108 11.63 1.71 6.62
C ALA A 108 11.49 2.80 5.55
N HIS A 109 11.15 2.45 4.30
CA HIS A 109 11.04 3.40 3.19
C HIS A 109 9.73 4.18 3.17
N ASN A 110 8.66 3.69 3.80
CA ASN A 110 7.32 4.28 3.72
C ASN A 110 6.74 4.70 5.08
N SER A 111 7.52 4.58 6.15
CA SER A 111 7.11 4.98 7.50
C SER A 111 7.28 6.49 7.67
N VAL A 112 6.18 7.21 7.83
CA VAL A 112 6.18 8.64 8.14
C VAL A 112 5.48 8.90 9.48
N PRO A 113 5.98 9.81 10.32
CA PRO A 113 5.32 10.13 11.57
C PRO A 113 4.06 10.96 11.32
N GLU A 114 3.00 10.70 12.09
CA GLU A 114 1.69 11.35 11.92
C GLU A 114 1.73 12.88 12.05
N ASN A 115 2.68 13.43 12.80
CA ASN A 115 2.82 14.86 13.08
C ASN A 115 3.64 15.62 12.02
N GLU A 116 4.20 14.96 11.00
CA GLU A 116 4.90 15.66 9.92
C GLU A 116 3.90 16.18 8.87
N LEU A 117 3.67 17.49 8.86
CA LEU A 117 3.07 18.20 7.73
C LEU A 117 4.13 18.32 6.63
N GLY A 118 4.22 17.28 5.79
CA GLY A 118 5.10 17.22 4.63
C GLY A 118 4.33 17.42 3.33
N ASP A 119 4.92 16.94 2.23
CA ASP A 119 4.32 16.95 0.90
C ASP A 119 2.91 16.33 0.88
N PRO A 120 2.04 16.77 -0.07
CA PRO A 120 0.72 16.18 -0.25
C PRO A 120 0.85 14.68 -0.56
N ASP A 121 0.38 13.86 0.37
CA ASP A 121 0.51 12.41 0.31
C ASP A 121 -0.76 11.74 0.85
N VAL A 122 -1.06 10.56 0.30
CA VAL A 122 -2.11 9.68 0.83
C VAL A 122 -1.49 8.83 1.91
N ARG A 123 -1.94 9.03 3.15
CA ARG A 123 -1.38 8.33 4.32
C ARG A 123 -2.36 7.31 4.85
N LEU A 124 -1.90 6.09 5.01
CA LEU A 124 -2.71 4.99 5.55
C LEU A 124 -2.44 4.86 7.03
N ARG A 125 -3.49 5.03 7.83
CA ARG A 125 -3.40 4.92 9.29
C ARG A 125 -3.57 3.47 9.72
N PRO A 126 -2.61 2.90 10.48
CA PRO A 126 -2.79 1.65 11.20
C PRO A 126 -4.15 1.50 11.87
N TRP A 127 -4.75 0.31 11.82
CA TRP A 127 -6.01 0.09 12.51
C TRP A 127 -5.88 0.30 14.03
N THR A 128 -6.97 0.71 14.65
CA THR A 128 -7.15 0.72 16.10
C THR A 128 -7.30 -0.72 16.62
N ALA A 129 -7.20 -0.90 17.94
CA ALA A 129 -7.43 -2.20 18.56
C ALA A 129 -8.86 -2.73 18.30
N GLY A 130 -9.87 -1.84 18.29
CA GLY A 130 -11.26 -2.20 18.00
C GLY A 130 -11.47 -2.68 16.56
N GLN A 131 -10.83 -1.99 15.59
CA GLN A 131 -10.87 -2.40 14.17
C GLN A 131 -10.23 -3.78 13.98
N ARG A 132 -9.05 -4.02 14.58
CA ARG A 132 -8.40 -5.34 14.53
C ARG A 132 -9.25 -6.44 15.16
N ALA A 133 -9.83 -6.19 16.34
CA ALA A 133 -10.69 -7.17 17.01
C ALA A 133 -11.90 -7.53 16.14
N THR A 134 -12.56 -6.54 15.56
CA THR A 134 -13.72 -6.73 14.65
C THR A 134 -13.32 -7.54 13.42
N HIS A 135 -12.16 -7.25 12.83
CA HIS A 135 -11.65 -8.01 11.69
C HIS A 135 -11.36 -9.47 12.04
N LEU A 136 -10.69 -9.73 13.17
CA LEU A 136 -10.42 -11.09 13.65
C LEU A 136 -11.69 -11.89 13.89
N THR A 137 -12.71 -11.28 14.51
CA THR A 137 -14.03 -11.93 14.69
C THR A 137 -14.65 -12.31 13.35
N ARG A 138 -14.55 -11.45 12.33
CA ARG A 138 -15.05 -11.74 10.98
C ARG A 138 -14.30 -12.90 10.33
N LEU A 139 -12.97 -12.95 10.47
CA LEU A 139 -12.15 -14.04 9.93
C LEU A 139 -12.48 -15.38 10.60
N LEU A 140 -12.63 -15.41 11.92
CA LEU A 140 -13.03 -16.61 12.66
C LEU A 140 -14.40 -17.12 12.20
N ALA A 141 -15.39 -16.23 12.11
CA ALA A 141 -16.73 -16.60 11.64
C ALA A 141 -16.71 -17.15 10.19
N LYS A 142 -15.85 -16.60 9.32
CA LYS A 142 -15.68 -17.10 7.96
C LYS A 142 -15.04 -18.50 7.95
N ALA A 143 -13.98 -18.70 8.72
CA ALA A 143 -13.29 -20.00 8.83
C ALA A 143 -14.23 -21.08 9.39
N GLU A 144 -15.04 -20.75 10.41
CA GLU A 144 -16.05 -21.66 10.95
C GLU A 144 -17.13 -22.01 9.92
N ALA A 145 -17.57 -21.05 9.12
CA ALA A 145 -18.55 -21.29 8.06
C ALA A 145 -17.98 -22.18 6.95
N GLU A 146 -16.70 -22.04 6.62
CA GLU A 146 -16.00 -22.85 5.63
C GLU A 146 -15.78 -24.29 6.12
N ALA A 147 -15.34 -24.47 7.37
CA ALA A 147 -15.23 -25.78 8.01
C ALA A 147 -16.57 -26.54 8.07
N ARG A 148 -17.69 -25.82 8.25
CA ARG A 148 -19.04 -26.43 8.20
C ARG A 148 -19.45 -26.86 6.79
N ARG A 149 -18.93 -26.22 5.74
CA ARG A 149 -19.19 -26.59 4.33
C ARG A 149 -18.38 -27.82 3.91
N GLU A 150 -17.19 -28.01 4.47
CA GLU A 150 -16.30 -29.15 4.20
C GLU A 150 -16.61 -30.40 5.07
N GLY A 151 -17.81 -30.50 5.62
CA GLY A 151 -18.26 -31.66 6.41
C GLY A 151 -18.09 -32.99 5.66
N PRO A 152 -17.95 -34.12 6.38
CA PRO A 152 -17.45 -35.37 5.82
C PRO A 152 -18.31 -35.88 4.67
N THR A 153 -17.67 -36.15 3.53
CA THR A 153 -18.29 -36.88 2.41
C THR A 153 -18.87 -38.18 2.97
N PRO A 154 -20.18 -38.43 2.84
CA PRO A 154 -20.75 -39.67 3.34
C PRO A 154 -20.04 -40.85 2.66
N PRO A 155 -19.73 -41.94 3.40
CA PRO A 155 -19.16 -43.12 2.79
C PRO A 155 -20.08 -43.57 1.66
N GLY A 156 -19.51 -43.72 0.46
CA GLY A 156 -20.24 -44.20 -0.71
C GLY A 156 -20.84 -45.59 -0.46
N PRO A 157 -21.96 -45.92 -1.13
CA PRO A 157 -22.69 -47.18 -0.94
C PRO A 157 -21.85 -48.42 -1.24
#